data_AF-A0A1I2IVL0-F1
#
_entry.id   AF-A0A1I2IVL0-F1
#
_cell.length_a   1.000
_cell.length_b   1.000
_cell.length_c   1.000
_cell.angle_alpha   90.00
_cell.angle_beta   90.00
_cell.angle_gamma   90.00
#
_symmetry.space_group_name_H-M   'P 1'
#
loop_
_entity.id
_entity.type
_entity.pdbx_description
1 polymer ?
#
loop_
_entity_poly.entity_id
_entity_poly.type
_entity_poly.pdbx_seq_one_letter_code
_entity_poly.pdbx_strand_id
1 'polypeptide(L)'
;MVDYETPEGYQQIVEQIRTADVLVEQFRPGAMEGFNLSFETVKKINPKIVYVSVTGYGQTGDKKRVAGHDLNYMAETGLLSMNKNENGKPVIPGFQVPDIAGGSFMLVAA
;
A
#
# COMPACT_ATOMS: atom_id res chain seq x y z
N MET A 1 19.11 2.78 -4.65
CA MET A 1 17.98 3.71 -4.38
C MET A 1 17.83 4.57 -5.60
N VAL A 2 16.64 4.61 -6.20
CA VAL A 2 16.35 5.39 -7.42
C VAL A 2 15.52 6.59 -7.01
N ASP A 3 15.87 7.77 -7.50
CA ASP A 3 15.10 9.00 -7.27
C ASP A 3 14.06 9.18 -8.39
N TYR A 4 12.81 8.84 -8.09
CA TYR A 4 11.70 8.91 -9.04
C TYR A 4 11.30 10.34 -9.43
N GLU A 5 11.79 11.36 -8.73
CA GLU A 5 11.51 12.77 -9.05
C GLU A 5 12.42 13.29 -10.18
N THR A 6 13.49 12.56 -10.50
CA THR A 6 14.42 12.89 -11.60
C THR A 6 14.03 12.22 -12.91
N PRO A 7 14.25 12.85 -14.07
CA PRO A 7 14.05 12.20 -15.37
C PRO A 7 14.86 10.91 -15.52
N GLU A 8 16.08 10.88 -15.00
CA GLU A 8 16.98 9.73 -15.05
C GLU A 8 16.43 8.57 -14.21
N GLY A 9 15.98 8.84 -12.99
CA GLY A 9 15.40 7.82 -12.12
C GLY A 9 14.05 7.32 -12.63
N TYR A 10 13.22 8.18 -13.21
CA TYR A 10 12.00 7.75 -13.91
C TYR A 10 12.34 6.77 -15.04
N GLN A 11 13.35 7.05 -15.87
CA GLN A 11 13.76 6.11 -16.92
C GLN A 11 14.26 4.78 -16.36
N GLN A 12 15.03 4.80 -15.27
CA GLN A 12 15.46 3.56 -14.61
C GLN A 12 14.27 2.71 -14.14
N ILE A 13 13.24 3.34 -13.58
CA ILE A 13 12.01 2.65 -13.14
C ILE A 13 11.27 2.08 -14.35
N VAL A 14 11.12 2.85 -15.44
CA VAL A 14 10.47 2.38 -16.67
C VAL A 14 11.17 1.14 -17.23
N GLU A 15 12.50 1.12 -17.28
CA GLU A 15 13.26 -0.03 -17.78
C GLU A 15 13.08 -1.26 -16.88
N GLN A 16 12.98 -1.09 -15.56
CA GLN A 16 12.65 -2.21 -14.66
C GLN A 16 11.23 -2.72 -14.91
N ILE A 17 10.25 -1.82 -15.07
CA ILE A 17 8.84 -2.16 -15.33
C ILE A 17 8.67 -2.96 -16.63
N ARG A 18 9.46 -2.67 -17.67
CA ARG A 18 9.41 -3.42 -18.95
C ARG A 18 9.64 -4.92 -18.78
N THR A 19 10.46 -5.30 -17.81
CA THR A 19 10.86 -6.70 -17.56
C THR A 19 10.25 -7.29 -16.30
N ALA A 20 9.60 -6.49 -15.46
CA ALA A 20 9.00 -6.96 -14.23
C ALA A 20 7.74 -7.79 -14.49
N ASP A 21 7.53 -8.81 -13.67
CA ASP A 21 6.26 -9.56 -13.65
C ASP A 21 5.23 -8.84 -12.76
N VAL A 22 5.68 -8.25 -11.65
CA VAL A 22 4.82 -7.60 -10.65
C VAL A 22 5.41 -6.24 -10.25
N LEU A 23 4.55 -5.22 -10.17
CA LEU A 23 4.84 -3.95 -9.51
C LEU A 23 4.00 -3.86 -8.24
N VAL A 24 4.66 -3.63 -7.09
CA VAL A 24 4.00 -3.43 -5.80
C VAL A 24 4.29 -2.02 -5.30
N GLU A 25 3.25 -1.29 -4.90
CA GLU A 25 3.38 0.05 -4.34
C GLU A 25 2.43 0.29 -3.16
N GLN A 26 2.80 1.23 -2.29
CA GLN A 26 2.06 1.56 -1.06
C GLN A 26 1.87 3.09 -0.89
N PHE A 27 1.77 3.81 -2.01
CA PHE A 27 1.52 5.25 -1.95
C PHE A 27 0.03 5.55 -1.72
N ARG A 28 -0.26 6.80 -1.35
CA ARG A 28 -1.64 7.27 -1.23
C ARG A 28 -2.34 7.22 -2.59
N PRO A 29 -3.66 6.98 -2.64
CA PRO A 29 -4.44 7.09 -3.87
C PRO A 29 -4.16 8.40 -4.61
N GLY A 30 -3.80 8.34 -5.89
CA GLY A 30 -3.46 9.49 -6.72
C GLY A 30 -1.97 9.83 -6.83
N ALA A 31 -1.10 9.23 -5.99
CA ALA A 31 0.32 9.56 -5.98
C ALA A 31 1.05 9.03 -7.21
N MET A 32 0.79 7.78 -7.59
CA MET A 32 1.44 7.14 -8.75
C MET A 32 1.06 7.82 -10.07
N GLU A 33 -0.13 8.40 -10.18
CA GLU A 33 -0.51 9.28 -11.28
C GLU A 33 0.43 10.50 -11.37
N GLY A 34 0.74 11.12 -10.23
CA GLY A 34 1.67 12.24 -10.16
C GLY A 34 3.10 11.86 -10.57
N PHE A 35 3.48 10.60 -10.40
CA PHE A 35 4.79 10.07 -10.81
C PHE A 35 4.80 9.55 -12.26
N ASN A 36 3.70 9.69 -13.01
CA ASN A 36 3.51 9.05 -14.31
C ASN A 36 3.65 7.52 -14.28
N LEU A 37 3.33 6.90 -13.15
CA LEU A 37 3.42 5.46 -12.91
C LEU A 37 2.07 4.85 -12.49
N SER A 38 0.96 5.50 -12.86
CA SER A 38 -0.39 4.93 -12.69
C SER A 38 -0.51 3.55 -13.35
N PHE A 39 -1.47 2.72 -12.90
CA PHE A 39 -1.74 1.43 -13.53
C PHE A 39 -1.91 1.54 -15.05
N GLU A 40 -2.68 2.51 -15.53
CA GLU A 40 -2.91 2.72 -16.96
C GLU A 40 -1.64 3.10 -17.72
N THR A 41 -0.72 3.84 -17.09
CA THR A 41 0.58 4.16 -17.68
C THR A 41 1.48 2.93 -17.71
N VAL A 42 1.59 2.22 -16.59
CA VAL A 42 2.44 1.04 -16.44
C VAL A 42 1.99 -0.10 -17.34
N LYS A 43 0.68 -0.32 -17.48
CA LYS A 43 0.11 -1.32 -18.40
C LYS A 43 0.43 -1.04 -19.87
N LYS A 44 0.56 0.23 -20.27
CA LYS A 44 1.01 0.58 -21.62
C LYS A 44 2.49 0.25 -21.85
N ILE A 45 3.32 0.36 -20.80
CA ILE A 45 4.74 0.02 -20.86
C ILE A 45 4.92 -1.50 -20.88
N ASN A 46 4.20 -2.21 -20.02
CA ASN A 46 4.22 -3.66 -19.92
C ASN A 46 2.78 -4.20 -19.77
N PRO A 47 2.16 -4.69 -20.87
CA PRO A 47 0.79 -5.20 -20.84
C PRO A 47 0.60 -6.49 -20.02
N LYS A 48 1.68 -7.16 -19.62
CA LYS A 48 1.65 -8.42 -18.84
C LYS A 48 1.82 -8.20 -17.33
N ILE A 49 2.12 -6.98 -16.90
CA ILE A 49 2.39 -6.63 -15.51
C ILE A 49 1.18 -6.93 -14.61
N VAL A 50 1.45 -7.52 -13.45
CA VAL A 50 0.50 -7.50 -12.32
C VAL A 50 0.79 -6.26 -11.48
N TYR A 51 -0.20 -5.40 -11.28
CA TYR A 51 -0.06 -4.16 -10.52
C TYR A 51 -0.78 -4.29 -9.18
N VAL A 52 -0.01 -4.24 -8.10
CA VAL A 52 -0.52 -4.38 -6.73
C VAL A 52 -0.39 -3.05 -6.01
N SER A 53 -1.53 -2.48 -5.65
CA SER A 53 -1.61 -1.24 -4.87
C SER A 53 -2.10 -1.53 -3.46
N VAL A 54 -1.27 -1.23 -2.46
CA VAL A 54 -1.57 -1.47 -1.05
C VAL A 54 -1.89 -0.16 -0.36
N THR A 55 -3.15 0.05 0.00
CA THR A 55 -3.61 1.27 0.71
C THR A 55 -4.38 0.90 1.96
N GLY A 56 -4.37 1.78 2.96
CA GLY A 56 -4.99 1.50 4.25
C GLY A 56 -6.50 1.30 4.21
N TYR A 57 -7.21 2.15 3.46
CA TYR A 57 -8.67 2.15 3.39
C TYR A 57 -9.19 1.92 1.95
N GLY A 58 -8.32 1.42 1.07
CA GLY A 58 -8.63 1.22 -0.34
C GLY A 58 -8.47 2.47 -1.21
N GLN A 59 -8.56 2.25 -2.52
CA GLN A 59 -8.43 3.28 -3.56
C GLN A 59 -9.67 4.19 -3.68
N THR A 60 -10.80 3.78 -3.12
CA THR A 60 -12.10 4.43 -3.26
C THR A 60 -12.79 4.65 -1.91
N GLY A 61 -13.86 5.44 -1.88
CA GLY A 61 -14.62 5.74 -0.66
C GLY A 61 -14.08 6.93 0.13
N ASP A 62 -14.78 7.27 1.20
CA ASP A 62 -14.57 8.52 1.95
C ASP A 62 -13.22 8.56 2.68
N LYS A 63 -12.72 7.40 3.09
CA LYS A 63 -11.46 7.27 3.82
C LYS A 63 -10.23 7.10 2.93
N LYS A 64 -10.36 7.07 1.61
CA LYS A 64 -9.23 6.78 0.69
C LYS A 64 -8.01 7.71 0.86
N ARG A 65 -8.21 8.95 1.36
CA ARG A 65 -7.13 9.92 1.62
C ARG A 65 -6.72 10.01 3.10
N VAL A 66 -7.33 9.22 3.97
CA VAL A 66 -7.00 9.19 5.40
C VAL A 66 -5.69 8.42 5.54
N ALA A 67 -4.75 8.97 6.32
CA ALA A 67 -3.55 8.24 6.69
C ALA A 67 -3.94 7.06 7.59
N GLY A 68 -3.56 5.86 7.17
CA GLY A 68 -3.80 4.63 7.92
C GLY A 68 -2.48 4.04 8.40
N HIS A 69 -2.44 3.74 9.70
CA HIS A 69 -1.38 2.97 10.33
C HIS A 69 -2.02 1.79 11.06
N ASP A 70 -1.22 0.77 11.38
CA ASP A 70 -1.62 -0.44 12.10
C ASP A 70 -2.65 -0.18 13.23
N LEU A 71 -2.33 0.78 14.11
CA LEU A 71 -3.19 1.16 15.24
C LEU A 71 -4.54 1.76 14.84
N ASN A 72 -4.61 2.50 13.72
CA ASN A 72 -5.89 3.02 13.22
C ASN A 72 -6.81 1.86 12.83
N TYR A 73 -6.28 0.87 12.11
CA TYR A 73 -7.06 -0.30 11.71
C TYR A 73 -7.47 -1.15 12.92
N MET A 74 -6.57 -1.36 13.89
CA MET A 74 -6.94 -2.07 15.12
C MET A 74 -7.99 -1.32 15.95
N ALA A 75 -7.97 0.01 15.96
CA ALA A 75 -8.99 0.81 16.62
C ALA A 75 -10.35 0.68 15.92
N GLU A 76 -10.37 0.82 14.60
CA GLU A 76 -11.61 0.80 13.80
C GLU A 76 -12.27 -0.57 13.74
N THR A 77 -11.48 -1.65 13.73
CA THR A 77 -11.99 -3.04 13.75
C THR A 77 -12.44 -3.48 15.15
N GLY A 78 -12.18 -2.69 16.18
CA GLY A 78 -12.48 -3.04 17.56
C GLY A 78 -11.45 -3.96 18.23
N LEU A 79 -10.40 -4.38 17.53
CA LEU A 79 -9.34 -5.25 18.08
C LEU A 79 -8.65 -4.63 19.30
N LEU A 80 -8.39 -3.32 19.30
CA LEU A 80 -7.87 -2.63 20.50
C LEU A 80 -8.83 -2.68 21.68
N SER A 81 -10.13 -2.72 21.43
CA SER A 81 -11.13 -2.81 22.48
C SER A 81 -11.20 -4.21 23.10
N MET A 82 -10.77 -5.23 22.36
CA MET A 82 -10.66 -6.61 22.83
C MET A 82 -9.33 -6.87 23.55
N ASN A 83 -8.26 -6.20 23.13
CA ASN A 83 -6.95 -6.31 23.76
C ASN A 83 -6.79 -5.28 24.89
N LYS A 84 -7.24 -5.61 26.09
CA LYS A 84 -7.20 -4.71 27.26
C LYS A 84 -6.52 -5.38 28.45
N ASN A 85 -5.96 -4.57 29.34
CA ASN A 85 -5.51 -5.04 30.65
C ASN A 85 -6.69 -5.17 31.63
N GLU A 86 -6.41 -5.62 32.86
CA GLU A 86 -7.39 -5.81 33.93
C GLU A 86 -8.18 -4.54 34.29
N ASN A 87 -7.61 -3.36 34.00
CA ASN A 87 -8.24 -2.05 34.24
C ASN A 87 -9.04 -1.54 33.02
N GLY A 88 -9.20 -2.35 31.98
CA GLY A 88 -9.93 -2.00 30.76
C GLY A 88 -9.17 -1.05 29.81
N LYS A 89 -7.90 -0.76 30.07
CA LYS A 89 -7.07 0.07 29.18
C LYS A 89 -6.60 -0.75 27.97
N PRO A 90 -6.77 -0.27 26.72
CA PRO A 90 -6.22 -0.92 25.55
C PRO A 90 -4.71 -1.15 25.67
N VAL A 91 -4.27 -2.36 25.33
CA VAL A 91 -2.87 -2.78 25.23
C VAL A 91 -2.53 -2.89 23.76
N ILE A 92 -1.43 -2.29 23.35
CA ILE A 92 -0.94 -2.36 21.98
C ILE A 92 -0.16 -3.68 21.83
N PRO A 93 -0.52 -4.57 20.89
CA PRO A 93 0.27 -5.77 20.62
C PRO A 93 1.70 -5.41 20.19
N GLY A 94 2.68 -6.22 20.55
CA GLY A 94 4.07 -6.08 20.08
C GLY A 94 4.28 -6.48 18.60
N PHE A 95 3.20 -6.64 17.84
CA PHE A 95 3.20 -7.12 16.47
C PHE A 95 2.17 -6.33 15.64
N GLN A 96 2.53 -5.96 14.41
CA GLN A 96 1.70 -5.16 13.51
C GLN A 96 0.74 -6.07 12.73
N VAL A 97 -0.34 -6.46 13.42
CA VAL A 97 -1.30 -7.45 12.89
C VAL A 97 -1.93 -6.94 11.58
N PRO A 98 -2.59 -5.77 11.53
CA PRO A 98 -3.10 -5.20 10.29
C PRO A 98 -2.09 -5.03 9.17
N ASP A 99 -0.87 -4.52 9.43
CA ASP A 99 0.08 -4.26 8.35
C ASP A 99 0.52 -5.59 7.69
N ILE A 100 0.81 -6.61 8.51
CA ILE A 100 1.19 -7.93 8.00
C ILE A 100 0.01 -8.61 7.30
N ALA A 101 -1.19 -8.54 7.87
CA ALA A 101 -2.39 -9.12 7.27
C ALA A 101 -2.72 -8.44 5.93
N GLY A 102 -2.73 -7.11 5.89
CA GLY A 102 -3.03 -6.31 4.70
C GLY A 102 -2.01 -6.55 3.59
N GLY A 103 -0.71 -6.51 3.90
CA GLY A 103 0.34 -6.79 2.91
C GLY A 103 0.29 -8.23 2.38
N SER A 104 0.12 -9.20 3.27
CA SER A 104 0.08 -10.63 2.90
C SER A 104 -1.15 -10.96 2.05
N PHE A 105 -2.31 -10.39 2.38
CA PHE A 105 -3.54 -10.57 1.60
C PHE A 105 -3.37 -10.08 0.15
N MET A 106 -2.76 -8.91 -0.02
CA MET A 106 -2.52 -8.35 -1.35
C MET A 106 -1.53 -9.19 -2.17
N LEU A 107 -0.53 -9.80 -1.52
CA LEU A 107 0.41 -10.70 -2.17
C LEU A 107 -0.25 -12.01 -2.63
N VAL A 108 -1.16 -12.57 -1.83
CA VAL A 108 -1.89 -13.79 -2.21
C VAL A 108 -2.89 -13.54 -3.34
N ALA A 109 -3.41 -12.31 -3.45
CA ALA A 109 -4.40 -11.92 -4.46
C ALA A 109 -3.77 -11.53 -5.82
N ALA A 110 -2.46 -11.32 -5.88
CA ALA A 110 -1.70 -10.93 -7.06
C ALA A 110 -1.40 -12.13 -7.97
#